data_AF-A0A969PDL5-F1
#
_entry.id   AF-A0A969PDL5-F1
#
_cell.length_a   1.000
_cell.length_b   1.000
_cell.length_c   1.000
_cell.angle_alpha   90.00
_cell.angle_beta   90.00
_cell.angle_gamma   90.00
#
_symmetry.space_group_name_H-M   'P 1'
#
loop_
_entity.id
_entity.type
_entity.pdbx_description
1 polymer ?
#
loop_
_entity_poly.entity_id
_entity_poly.type
_entity_poly.pdbx_seq_one_letter_code
_entity_poly.pdbx_strand_id
1 'polypeptide(L)' 'MDLYLIRHGLAGQHGTYANDDERPLTEDG' A
#
# COMPACT_ATOMS: atom_id res chain seq x y z
N MET A 1 15.94 -18.30 -14.93
CA MET A 1 15.34 -16.98 -15.17
C MET A 1 14.38 -16.80 -14.04
N ASP A 2 14.54 -15.71 -13.31
CA ASP A 2 13.96 -15.61 -11.98
C ASP A 2 12.95 -14.46 -11.99
N LEU A 3 11.77 -14.74 -11.46
CA LEU A 3 10.68 -13.78 -11.31
C LEU A 3 10.49 -13.48 -9.83
N TYR A 4 10.39 -12.20 -9.51
CA TYR A 4 10.17 -11.72 -8.17
C TYR A 4 8.90 -10.89 -8.10
N LEU A 5 8.14 -11.09 -7.03
CA LEU A 5 6.88 -10.40 -6.75
C LEU A 5 7.05 -9.65 -5.43
N ILE A 6 6.75 -8.36 -5.44
CA ILE A 6 6.87 -7.49 -4.27
C ILE A 6 5.49 -6.92 -3.98
N ARG A 7 5.05 -7.05 -2.72
CA ARG A 7 3.84 -6.39 -2.24
C ARG A 7 4.17 -4.95 -1.88
N HIS A 8 3.23 -4.03 -2.07
CA HIS A 8 3.35 -2.65 -1.59
C HIS A 8 3.63 -2.60 -0.08
N GLY A 9 4.25 -1.50 0.36
CA GLY A 9 4.53 -1.24 1.77
C GLY A 9 3.28 -0.98 2.61
N LEU A 10 3.48 -0.63 3.88
CA LEU A 10 2.37 -0.28 4.76
C LEU A 10 1.65 0.97 4.22
N ALA A 11 0.37 0.80 3.93
CA ALA A 11 -0.51 1.88 3.48
C ALA A 11 -1.40 2.35 4.62
N GLY A 12 -2.02 3.53 4.44
CA GLY A 12 -3.02 4.06 5.35
C GLY A 12 -4.13 3.06 5.70
N GLN A 13 -4.82 3.30 6.81
CA GLN A 13 -5.88 2.40 7.30
C GLN A 13 -7.04 2.31 6.30
N HIS A 14 -7.61 1.11 6.17
CA HIS A 14 -8.75 0.86 5.31
C HIS A 14 -10.02 1.52 5.86
N GLY A 15 -10.82 2.14 5.00
CA GLY A 15 -12.07 2.81 5.31
C GLY A 15 -11.93 4.19 5.95
N THR A 16 -10.71 4.74 6.05
CA THR A 16 -10.47 6.09 6.60
C THR A 16 -10.27 7.16 5.54
N TYR A 17 -10.24 6.77 4.26
CA TYR A 17 -10.06 7.67 3.11
C TYR A 17 -11.33 7.67 2.27
N ALA A 18 -11.56 8.77 1.53
CA ALA A 18 -12.73 8.90 0.65
C ALA A 18 -12.75 7.81 -0.44
N ASN A 19 -11.56 7.37 -0.85
CA ASN A 19 -11.34 6.23 -1.73
C ASN A 19 -10.20 5.38 -1.16
N ASP A 20 -10.46 4.09 -0.92
CA ASP A 20 -9.46 3.18 -0.35
C ASP A 20 -8.32 2.82 -1.31
N ASP A 21 -8.52 3.02 -2.61
CA ASP A 21 -7.48 2.82 -3.62
C ASP A 21 -6.46 3.98 -3.65
N GLU A 22 -6.78 5.10 -3.02
CA GLU A 22 -5.94 6.30 -2.98
C GLU A 22 -5.14 6.41 -1.67
N ARG A 23 -5.12 5.35 -0.86
CA ARG A 23 -4.41 5.35 0.42
C ARG A 23 -2.91 5.53 0.19
N PRO A 24 -2.29 6.56 0.80
CA PRO A 24 -0.86 6.76 0.69
C PRO A 24 -0.10 5.69 1.48
N LEU A 25 1.17 5.47 1.10
CA LEU A 25 2.12 4.76 1.94
C LEU A 25 2.41 5.58 3.20
N THR A 26 2.59 4.90 4.31
CA THR A 26 3.09 5.49 5.56
C THR A 26 4.61 5.68 5.50
N GLU A 27 5.20 6.40 6.44
CA GLU A 27 6.67 6.54 6.52
C GLU A 27 7.38 5.18 6.69
N ASP A 28 6.70 4.18 7.26
CA ASP A 28 7.18 2.81 7.44
C ASP A 28 6.97 1.90 6.21
N GLY A 29 6.33 2.40 5.14
CA GLY A 29 5.93 1.63 3.96
C GLY A 29 6.66 2.05 2.69
#